data_AF-A0AA39QS06-F1
#
_entry.id   AF-A0AA39QS06-F1
#
_cell.length_a   1.000
_cell.length_b   1.000
_cell.length_c   1.000
_cell.angle_alpha   90.00
_cell.angle_beta   90.00
_cell.angle_gamma   90.00
#
_symmetry.space_group_name_H-M   'P 1'
#
loop_
_entity.id
_entity.type
_entity.pdbx_description
1 polymer ?
#
loop_
_entity_poly.entity_id
_entity_poly.type
_entity_poly.pdbx_seq_one_letter_code
_entity_poly.pdbx_strand_id
1 'polypeptide(L)'
;MGACGHNSTDTDLIAAASYLLFDYFPGSTTSNPNTNPICGKKLVAHYTDPQTHQKKSTEHVTIVDRCAGCDLRWSLDFSPSAFNMLASQALGRINITWSFVDHIGGETLAVPNTAAVAAAAAKREISRSPREEGHTSKSHLWDFKNRLKRL
;
A
#
# COMPACT_ATOMS: atom_id res chain seq x y z
N MET A 1 8.19 19.04 19.10
CA MET A 1 8.09 17.60 19.45
C MET A 1 6.81 17.07 18.84
N GLY A 2 6.88 15.94 18.14
CA GLY A 2 5.70 15.30 17.55
C GLY A 2 4.96 14.37 18.53
N ALA A 3 3.82 13.85 18.10
CA ALA A 3 2.97 12.91 18.84
C ALA A 3 3.65 11.58 19.18
N CYS A 4 4.77 11.25 18.54
CA CYS A 4 5.59 10.10 18.90
C CYS A 4 6.59 10.39 20.04
N GLY A 5 6.59 11.60 20.61
CA GLY A 5 7.52 11.98 21.68
C GLY A 5 8.95 12.24 21.22
N HIS A 6 9.18 12.33 19.91
CA HIS A 6 10.49 12.64 19.33
C HIS A 6 10.60 14.12 18.96
N ASN A 7 11.79 14.68 19.18
CA ASN A 7 12.16 15.96 18.58
C ASN A 7 12.68 15.70 17.17
N SER A 8 12.18 16.49 16.24
CA SER A 8 12.60 16.46 14.84
C SER A 8 12.59 17.87 14.28
N THR A 9 13.30 18.04 13.19
CA THR A 9 13.51 19.31 12.50
C THR A 9 12.97 19.23 11.08
N ASP A 10 12.73 20.39 10.47
CA ASP A 10 12.26 20.49 9.09
C ASP A 10 13.25 19.90 8.07
N THR A 11 14.50 19.71 8.49
CA THR A 11 15.56 19.11 7.68
C THR A 11 15.56 17.58 7.68
N ASP A 12 14.90 16.94 8.65
CA ASP A 12 14.85 15.48 8.77
C ASP A 12 13.91 14.88 7.72
N LEU A 13 14.18 13.65 7.27
CA LEU A 13 13.26 12.91 6.41
C LEU A 13 12.15 12.26 7.25
N ILE A 14 11.16 13.06 7.61
CA ILE A 14 10.06 12.66 8.47
C ILE A 14 8.69 13.01 7.89
N ALA A 15 7.66 12.35 8.40
CA ALA A 15 6.28 12.69 8.15
C ALA A 15 5.37 12.51 9.39
N ALA A 16 4.26 13.22 9.40
CA ALA A 16 3.14 12.99 10.29
C ALA A 16 2.08 12.13 9.58
N ALA A 17 1.60 11.08 10.23
CA ALA A 17 0.52 10.25 9.69
C ALA A 17 -0.84 10.92 9.95
N SER A 18 -1.81 10.77 9.03
CA SER A 18 -3.18 11.24 9.29
C SER A 18 -3.71 10.73 10.63
N TYR A 19 -4.56 11.51 11.29
CA TYR A 19 -5.18 11.07 12.53
C TYR A 19 -5.93 9.73 12.39
N LEU A 20 -6.58 9.49 11.25
CA LEU A 20 -7.29 8.25 10.95
C LEU A 20 -6.36 7.04 10.86
N LEU A 21 -5.14 7.22 10.35
CA LEU A 21 -4.15 6.14 10.31
C LEU A 21 -3.46 5.97 11.67
N PHE A 22 -3.09 7.07 12.31
CA PHE A 22 -2.40 7.07 13.60
C PHE A 22 -3.27 6.45 14.69
N ASP A 23 -4.49 6.98 14.87
CA ASP A 23 -5.35 6.61 16.01
C ASP A 23 -5.85 5.16 15.89
N TYR A 24 -6.08 4.69 14.66
CA TYR A 24 -6.55 3.33 14.36
C TYR A 24 -5.46 2.41 13.82
N PHE A 25 -4.18 2.71 14.09
CA PHE A 25 -3.10 1.82 13.72
C PHE A 25 -3.17 0.52 14.53
N PRO A 26 -2.89 -0.67 13.95
CA PRO A 26 -2.88 -1.92 14.71
C PRO A 26 -1.96 -1.85 15.94
N GLY A 27 -2.53 -2.12 17.11
CA GLY A 27 -1.83 -2.03 18.40
C GLY A 27 -1.75 -0.63 19.00
N SER A 28 -2.35 0.39 18.35
CA SER A 28 -2.52 1.72 18.94
C SER A 28 -3.33 1.64 20.24
N THR A 29 -2.87 2.34 21.26
CA THR A 29 -3.61 2.54 22.52
C THR A 29 -3.87 4.03 22.70
N THR A 30 -5.03 4.38 23.26
CA THR A 30 -5.42 5.79 23.44
C THR A 30 -4.73 6.48 24.61
N SER A 31 -3.93 5.74 25.39
CA SER A 31 -3.38 6.20 26.68
C SER A 31 -2.15 7.08 26.51
N ASN A 32 -1.23 6.70 25.61
CA ASN A 32 0.01 7.42 25.39
C ASN A 32 0.40 7.40 23.90
N PRO A 33 0.20 8.51 23.17
CA PRO A 33 0.48 8.57 21.73
C PRO A 33 1.97 8.36 21.42
N ASN A 34 2.88 8.65 22.36
CA ASN A 34 4.31 8.45 22.19
C ASN A 34 4.70 6.97 22.02
N THR A 35 3.80 6.05 22.40
CA THR A 35 4.00 4.60 22.30
C THR A 35 3.19 3.95 21.18
N ASN A 36 2.62 4.75 20.27
CA ASN A 36 1.85 4.22 19.15
C ASN A 36 2.76 3.36 18.25
N PRO A 37 2.36 2.12 17.87
CA PRO A 37 3.21 1.24 17.05
C PRO A 37 3.54 1.77 15.66
N ILE A 38 2.86 2.81 15.17
CA ILE A 38 3.23 3.48 13.91
C ILE A 38 4.49 4.34 14.06
N CYS A 39 4.79 4.81 15.27
CA CYS A 39 5.94 5.65 15.53
C CYS A 39 7.24 4.93 15.21
N GLY A 40 8.15 5.61 14.51
CA GLY A 40 9.43 5.05 14.09
C GLY A 40 9.34 4.14 12.86
N LYS A 41 8.14 3.81 12.37
CA LYS A 41 8.01 3.12 11.08
C LYS A 41 8.55 3.99 9.96
N LYS A 42 9.24 3.35 9.03
CA LYS A 42 9.79 3.99 7.83
C LYS A 42 8.92 3.68 6.63
N LEU A 43 8.93 4.57 5.65
CA LEU A 43 8.22 4.39 4.39
C LEU A 43 9.03 4.87 3.19
N VAL A 44 8.63 4.40 2.02
CA VAL A 44 8.99 4.94 0.72
C VAL A 44 7.74 5.56 0.11
N ALA A 45 7.88 6.76 -0.45
CA ALA A 45 6.81 7.45 -1.17
C ALA A 45 7.25 7.76 -2.61
N HIS A 46 6.29 7.71 -3.51
CA HIS A 46 6.46 7.94 -4.94
C HIS A 46 5.47 8.98 -5.43
N TYR A 47 5.96 9.89 -6.27
CA TYR A 47 5.18 10.90 -6.94
C TYR A 47 5.37 10.78 -8.45
N THR A 48 4.28 10.89 -9.19
CA THR A 48 4.31 11.07 -10.65
C THR A 48 3.70 12.42 -10.96
N ASP A 49 4.49 13.30 -11.55
CA ASP A 49 4.02 14.61 -11.96
C ASP A 49 2.95 14.47 -13.06
N PRO A 50 1.75 15.02 -12.88
CA PRO A 50 0.65 14.82 -13.81
C PRO A 50 0.85 15.56 -15.15
N GLN A 51 1.73 16.57 -15.20
CA GLN A 51 1.98 17.37 -16.40
C GLN A 51 3.18 16.84 -17.19
N THR A 52 4.27 16.54 -16.50
CA THR A 52 5.53 16.11 -17.12
C THR A 52 5.70 14.60 -17.17
N HIS A 53 4.85 13.85 -16.46
CA HIS A 53 4.98 12.41 -16.22
C HIS A 53 6.31 12.00 -15.57
N GLN A 54 7.06 12.95 -15.02
CA GLN A 54 8.29 12.68 -14.30
C GLN A 54 7.98 11.93 -13.01
N LYS A 55 8.75 10.88 -12.72
CA LYS A 55 8.63 10.08 -11.50
C LYS A 55 9.73 10.45 -10.52
N LYS A 56 9.37 10.61 -9.26
CA LYS A 56 10.28 10.87 -8.13
C LYS A 56 9.91 9.99 -6.95
N SER A 57 10.91 9.66 -6.14
CA SER A 57 10.76 8.84 -4.95
C SER A 57 11.52 9.46 -3.79
N THR A 58 11.01 9.28 -2.58
CA THR A 58 11.71 9.58 -1.33
C THR A 58 11.67 8.35 -0.43
N GLU A 59 12.82 7.95 0.09
CA GLU A 59 13.00 6.70 0.85
C GLU A 59 13.33 7.01 2.31
N HIS A 60 13.13 6.02 3.17
CA HIS A 60 13.45 6.08 4.60
C HIS A 60 12.78 7.22 5.38
N VAL A 61 11.63 7.71 4.91
CA VAL A 61 10.86 8.73 5.64
C VAL A 61 10.29 8.11 6.91
N THR A 62 10.56 8.70 8.07
CA THR A 62 10.14 8.16 9.37
C THR A 62 8.86 8.82 9.87
N ILE A 63 7.89 8.03 10.34
CA ILE A 63 6.70 8.55 11.02
C ILE A 63 7.07 8.98 12.44
N VAL A 64 6.91 10.27 12.74
CA VAL A 64 7.25 10.86 14.05
C VAL A 64 6.11 11.68 14.66
N ASP A 65 5.00 11.85 13.96
CA ASP A 65 3.92 12.72 14.38
C ASP A 65 2.55 12.30 13.85
N ARG A 66 1.50 12.96 14.34
CA ARG A 66 0.09 12.80 13.98
C ARG A 66 -0.44 14.10 13.38
N CYS A 67 -0.89 14.04 12.13
CA CYS A 67 -1.52 15.15 11.42
C CYS A 67 -3.02 15.20 11.70
N ALA A 68 -3.46 16.16 12.53
CA ALA A 68 -4.87 16.39 12.83
C ALA A 68 -5.68 16.95 11.64
N GLY A 69 -5.02 17.70 10.73
CA GLY A 69 -5.65 18.31 9.55
C GLY A 69 -5.53 17.49 8.26
N CYS A 70 -5.22 16.19 8.38
CA CYS A 70 -5.11 15.28 7.25
C CYS A 70 -6.37 14.41 7.18
N ASP A 71 -7.29 14.77 6.30
CA ASP A 71 -8.65 14.22 6.28
C ASP A 71 -8.77 12.83 5.65
N LEU A 72 -7.79 12.42 4.84
CA LEU A 72 -7.77 11.09 4.25
C LEU A 72 -6.90 10.14 5.05
N ARG A 73 -7.39 8.92 5.24
CA ARG A 73 -6.69 7.89 6.05
C ARG A 73 -5.23 7.71 5.66
N TRP A 74 -4.92 7.67 4.37
CA TRP A 74 -3.57 7.40 3.91
C TRP A 74 -2.74 8.67 3.61
N SER A 75 -3.20 9.84 4.09
CA SER A 75 -2.43 11.09 3.98
C SER A 75 -1.22 11.11 4.91
N LEU A 76 -0.16 11.73 4.42
CA LEU A 76 1.07 12.02 5.13
C LEU A 76 1.34 13.52 5.03
N ASP A 77 1.77 14.14 6.12
CA ASP A 77 2.29 15.51 6.14
C ASP A 77 3.81 15.45 6.24
N PHE A 78 4.50 15.76 5.16
CA PHE A 78 5.95 15.62 5.09
C PHE A 78 6.64 16.88 5.60
N SER A 79 7.77 16.69 6.27
CA SER A 79 8.76 17.76 6.44
C SER A 79 9.13 18.42 5.10
N PRO A 80 9.55 19.71 5.11
CA PRO A 80 10.05 20.40 3.93
C PRO A 80 11.14 19.61 3.17
N SER A 81 12.10 19.01 3.89
CA SER A 81 13.13 18.17 3.28
C SER A 81 12.56 16.94 2.57
N ALA A 82 11.67 16.18 3.21
CA ALA A 82 11.10 14.99 2.57
C ALA A 82 10.19 15.36 1.38
N PHE A 83 9.45 16.45 1.47
CA PHE A 83 8.59 16.92 0.39
C PHE A 83 9.41 17.35 -0.84
N ASN A 84 10.51 18.09 -0.63
CA ASN A 84 11.38 18.57 -1.71
C ASN A 84 11.98 17.45 -2.58
N MET A 85 12.13 16.25 -2.01
CA MET A 85 12.57 15.07 -2.76
C MET A 85 11.51 14.58 -3.75
N LEU A 86 10.22 14.79 -3.44
CA LEU A 86 9.09 14.40 -4.28
C LEU A 86 8.71 15.49 -5.27
N ALA A 87 8.58 16.73 -4.81
CA ALA A 87 8.09 17.84 -5.63
C ALA A 87 8.47 19.22 -5.06
N SER A 88 8.21 20.26 -5.84
CA SER A 88 8.29 21.64 -5.35
C SER A 88 7.19 21.88 -4.30
N GLN A 89 7.53 22.44 -3.14
CA GLN A 89 6.57 22.81 -2.09
C GLN A 89 5.48 23.78 -2.58
N ALA A 90 5.73 24.51 -3.68
CA ALA A 90 4.71 25.38 -4.29
C ALA A 90 3.49 24.61 -4.81
N LEU A 91 3.60 23.30 -5.03
CA LEU A 91 2.45 22.45 -5.38
C LEU A 91 1.52 22.19 -4.18
N GLY A 92 2.00 22.39 -2.95
CA GLY A 92 1.23 22.11 -1.73
C GLY A 92 0.92 20.63 -1.57
N ARG A 93 -0.34 20.22 -1.77
CA ARG A 93 -0.77 18.83 -1.60
C ARG A 93 -0.66 18.08 -2.93
N ILE A 94 0.07 16.97 -2.93
CA ILE A 94 0.28 16.11 -4.10
C ILE A 94 -0.29 14.70 -3.87
N ASN A 95 -0.74 14.05 -4.94
CA ASN A 95 -1.13 12.65 -4.89
C ASN A 95 0.09 11.75 -5.01
N ILE A 96 0.33 10.92 -3.99
CA ILE A 96 1.45 9.98 -3.93
C ILE A 96 0.95 8.55 -3.77
N THR A 97 1.82 7.60 -4.10
CA THR A 97 1.72 6.23 -3.59
C THR A 97 2.83 6.01 -2.57
N TRP A 98 2.60 5.19 -1.55
CA TRP A 98 3.62 4.89 -0.56
C TRP A 98 3.38 3.54 0.10
N SER A 99 4.45 2.98 0.66
CA SER A 99 4.40 1.75 1.46
C SER A 99 5.37 1.83 2.63
N PHE A 100 5.01 1.19 3.75
CA PHE A 100 5.97 0.97 4.81
C PHE A 100 7.11 0.10 4.31
N VAL A 101 8.30 0.38 4.82
CA VAL A 101 9.47 -0.46 4.61
C VAL A 101 9.79 -1.14 5.94
N ASP A 102 9.82 -2.47 5.92
CA ASP A 102 10.41 -3.25 7.00
C ASP A 102 11.82 -3.64 6.59
N HIS A 103 12.79 -3.36 7.46
CA HIS A 103 14.15 -3.87 7.31
C HIS A 103 14.22 -5.23 8.01
N ILE A 104 13.98 -6.32 7.27
CA ILE A 104 14.24 -7.67 7.76
C ILE A 104 15.65 -8.04 7.29
N GLY A 105 16.61 -8.15 8.21
CA GLY A 105 17.94 -8.72 7.88
C GLY A 105 18.79 -7.95 6.87
N GLY A 106 18.57 -6.64 6.69
CA GLY A 106 19.33 -5.80 5.75
C GLY A 106 18.70 -5.61 4.37
N GLU A 107 17.53 -6.20 4.10
CA GLU A 107 16.74 -5.94 2.90
C GLU A 107 15.50 -5.09 3.21
N THR A 108 15.26 -4.08 2.38
CA THR A 108 14.09 -3.20 2.45
C THR A 108 12.91 -3.89 1.74
N LEU A 109 12.00 -4.49 2.49
CA LEU A 109 10.78 -5.08 1.93
C LEU A 109 9.59 -4.13 2.11
N ALA A 110 8.93 -3.78 1.01
CA ALA A 110 7.66 -3.06 1.05
C ALA A 110 6.58 -3.97 1.63
N VAL A 111 6.13 -3.70 2.84
CA VAL A 111 5.07 -4.51 3.46
C VAL A 111 3.71 -3.96 3.01
N PRO A 112 2.91 -4.74 2.26
CA PRO A 112 1.57 -4.31 1.89
C PRO A 112 0.74 -4.11 3.15
N ASN A 113 0.07 -2.95 3.25
CA ASN A 113 -0.95 -2.76 4.28
C ASN A 113 -2.03 -3.84 4.15
N THR A 114 -2.78 -4.12 5.22
CA THR A 114 -3.80 -5.17 5.26
C THR A 114 -4.82 -5.06 4.10
N ALA A 115 -5.07 -3.84 3.62
CA ALA A 115 -5.90 -3.59 2.44
C ALA A 115 -5.28 -4.09 1.12
N ALA A 116 -3.98 -3.91 0.92
CA ALA A 116 -3.25 -4.44 -0.23
C ALA A 116 -3.11 -5.97 -0.18
N VAL A 117 -2.98 -6.57 1.02
CA VAL A 117 -3.03 -8.03 1.19
C VAL A 117 -4.41 -8.57 0.83
N ALA A 118 -5.49 -7.91 1.27
CA ALA A 118 -6.85 -8.28 0.89
C ALA A 118 -7.09 -8.16 -0.63
N ALA A 119 -6.60 -7.10 -1.27
CA ALA A 119 -6.68 -6.93 -2.71
C ALA A 119 -5.86 -7.97 -3.49
N ALA A 120 -4.69 -8.37 -2.97
CA ALA A 120 -3.87 -9.43 -3.56
C ALA A 120 -4.47 -10.84 -3.39
N ALA A 121 -5.12 -11.10 -2.25
CA ALA A 121 -5.86 -12.34 -2.00
C ALA A 121 -7.06 -12.48 -2.94
N ALA A 122 -7.85 -11.41 -3.12
CA ALA A 122 -8.98 -11.40 -4.04
C ALA A 122 -8.58 -11.63 -5.50
N LYS A 123 -7.40 -11.15 -5.93
CA LYS A 123 -6.87 -11.41 -7.27
C LYS A 123 -6.46 -12.87 -7.50
N ARG A 124 -6.10 -13.62 -6.45
CA ARG A 124 -5.73 -15.04 -6.55
C ARG A 124 -6.94 -15.98 -6.70
N GLU A 125 -8.11 -15.58 -6.21
CA GLU A 125 -9.34 -16.40 -6.31
C GLU A 125 -9.94 -16.39 -7.73
N ILE A 126 -9.84 -15.27 -8.46
CA ILE A 126 -10.34 -15.15 -9.84
C ILE A 126 -9.52 -16.02 -10.83
N SER A 127 -8.27 -16.37 -10.50
CA SER A 127 -7.38 -17.15 -11.39
C SER A 127 -7.52 -18.67 -11.27
N ARG A 128 -8.29 -19.21 -10.30
CA ARG A 128 -8.53 -20.65 -10.19
C ARG A 128 -9.77 -21.05 -10.98
N SER A 129 -9.58 -21.31 -12.28
CA SER A 129 -10.57 -22.06 -13.08
C SER A 129 -10.79 -23.46 -12.47
N PRO A 130 -12.02 -24.00 -12.45
CA PRO A 130 -12.27 -25.38 -12.01
C PRO A 130 -11.50 -26.37 -12.91
N ARG A 131 -10.72 -27.24 -12.28
CA ARG A 131 -9.98 -28.33 -12.93
C ARG A 131 -11.01 -29.37 -13.44
N GLU A 132 -10.97 -29.67 -14.74
CA GLU A 132 -11.77 -30.74 -15.35
C GLU A 132 -11.48 -32.08 -14.66
N GLU A 133 -12.52 -32.71 -14.09
CA GLU A 133 -12.48 -34.09 -13.63
C GLU A 133 -12.69 -35.01 -14.84
N GLY A 134 -11.62 -35.68 -15.25
CA GLY A 134 -11.62 -36.68 -16.31
C GLY A 134 -12.47 -37.89 -15.92
N HIS A 135 -13.61 -38.04 -16.60
CA HIS A 135 -14.47 -39.23 -16.52
C HIS A 135 -13.89 -40.33 -17.43
N THR A 136 -13.34 -41.38 -16.82
CA THR A 136 -12.98 -42.60 -17.53
C THR A 136 -14.25 -43.36 -17.91
N SER A 137 -14.57 -43.44 -19.21
CA SER A 137 -15.34 -44.58 -19.73
C SER A 137 -14.97 -44.88 -21.18
N LYS A 138 -14.17 -45.94 -21.30
CA LYS A 138 -13.98 -46.89 -22.39
C LYS A 138 -14.73 -46.60 -23.70
N SER A 139 -13.92 -46.38 -24.73
CA SER A 139 -14.21 -46.56 -26.15
C SER A 139 -14.89 -47.91 -26.41
N HIS A 140 -16.15 -47.88 -26.84
CA HIS A 140 -16.75 -48.95 -27.62
C HIS A 140 -17.17 -48.36 -28.96
N LEU A 141 -16.48 -48.80 -30.00
CA LEU A 141 -16.87 -48.65 -31.39
C LEU A 141 -18.31 -49.14 -31.57
N TRP A 142 -19.19 -48.33 -32.16
CA TRP A 142 -20.18 -48.81 -33.13
C TRP A 142 -20.47 -47.69 -34.14
N ASP A 143 -20.08 -47.99 -35.37
CA ASP A 143 -20.28 -47.25 -36.61
C ASP A 143 -21.77 -47.18 -36.97
N PHE A 144 -22.29 -46.01 -37.35
CA PHE A 144 -23.32 -45.92 -38.40
C PHE A 144 -23.51 -44.48 -38.90
N LYS A 145 -23.11 -44.28 -40.16
CA LYS A 145 -23.47 -43.15 -41.02
C LYS A 145 -24.99 -43.04 -41.27
N ASN A 146 -25.41 -41.82 -41.62
CA ASN A 146 -26.69 -41.42 -42.23
C ASN A 146 -27.88 -41.39 -41.25
N ARG A 147 -28.86 -40.49 -41.30
CA ARG A 147 -29.52 -39.88 -42.46
C ARG A 147 -30.46 -38.76 -41.95
N LEU A 148 -30.35 -37.57 -42.54
CA LEU A 148 -31.44 -36.74 -43.10
C LEU A 148 -32.87 -36.76 -42.47
N LYS A 149 -33.35 -35.52 -42.24
CA LYS A 149 -34.73 -34.96 -42.33
C LYS A 149 -35.50 -34.71 -41.01
N ARG A 150 -35.94 -33.44 -40.90
CA ARG A 150 -37.24 -32.89 -40.39
C ARG A 150 -37.63 -33.33 -38.96
N LEU A 151 -37.96 -32.45 -38.02
CA LEU A 151 -38.71 -31.19 -38.03
C LEU A 151 -38.04 -30.16 -37.10
#